data_AF-A0A1G3VYC6-F1
#
_entry.id   AF-A0A1G3VYC6-F1
#
_cell.length_a   1.000
_cell.length_b   1.000
_cell.length_c   1.000
_cell.angle_alpha   90.00
_cell.angle_beta   90.00
_cell.angle_gamma   90.00
#
_symmetry.space_group_name_H-M   'P 1'
#
loop_
_entity.id
_entity.type
_entity.pdbx_description
1 polymer ?
#
loop_
_entity_poly.entity_id
_entity_poly.type
_entity_poly.pdbx_seq_one_letter_code
_entity_poly.pdbx_strand_id
1 'polypeptide(L)' 'MQKEFRKRMNEYMRREQYKDFDATELFCPRCRRAVPVRKRLLLVLANGDKYDYTCSFCGTSVGDKLVTERDNIKVFIK' A
#
# COMPACT_ATOMS: atom_id res chain seq x y z
N MET A 1 26.68 -23.08 -13.34
CA MET A 1 26.26 -21.87 -14.09
C MET A 1 24.73 -21.77 -14.29
N GLN A 2 24.06 -22.76 -14.90
CA GLN A 2 22.60 -22.67 -15.19
C GLN A 2 21.68 -22.67 -13.94
N LYS A 3 22.07 -23.35 -12.85
CA LYS A 3 21.28 -23.42 -11.60
C LYS A 3 21.17 -22.09 -10.85
N GLU A 4 22.23 -21.29 -10.87
CA GLU A 4 22.28 -19.94 -10.29
C GLU A 4 21.35 -18.97 -11.04
N PHE A 5 21.35 -19.07 -12.37
CA PHE A 5 20.50 -18.24 -13.23
C PHE A 5 19.00 -18.49 -12.98
N ARG A 6 18.60 -19.76 -12.83
CA ARG A 6 17.21 -20.13 -12.51
C ARG A 6 16.80 -19.72 -11.10
N LYS A 7 17.72 -19.73 -10.12
CA LYS A 7 17.48 -19.22 -8.77
C LYS A 7 17.20 -17.71 -8.78
N ARG A 8 18.05 -16.94 -9.46
CA ARG A 8 17.89 -15.49 -9.60
C ARG A 8 16.61 -15.12 -10.35
N MET A 9 16.26 -15.84 -11.42
CA MET A 9 15.01 -15.62 -12.14
C MET A 9 13.76 -15.92 -11.29
N ASN A 10 13.77 -17.01 -10.52
CA ASN A 10 12.66 -17.31 -9.61
C ASN A 10 12.54 -16.28 -8.47
N GLU A 11 13.65 -15.74 -8.00
CA GLU A 11 13.66 -14.66 -7.00
C GLU A 11 13.11 -13.35 -7.58
N TYR A 12 13.49 -13.00 -8.81
CA TYR A 12 12.96 -11.84 -9.54
C TYR A 12 11.45 -11.96 -9.79
N MET A 13 11.00 -13.12 -10.28
CA MET A 13 9.58 -13.41 -10.52
C MET A 13 8.74 -13.40 -9.25
N ARG A 14 9.32 -13.82 -8.10
CA ARG A 14 8.64 -13.78 -6.81
C ARG A 14 8.50 -12.36 -6.25
N ARG A 15 9.43 -11.46 -6.55
CA ARG A 15 9.36 -10.03 -6.18
C ARG A 15 8.33 -9.27 -7.02
N GLU A 16 8.15 -9.63 -8.29
CA GLU A 16 7.20 -8.97 -9.21
C GLU A 16 5.73 -9.37 -9.00
N GLN A 17 5.46 -10.54 -8.39
CA GLN A 17 4.10 -11.11 -8.35
C GLN A 17 3.17 -10.60 -7.24
N TYR A 18 3.69 -9.93 -6.21
CA TYR A 18 2.85 -9.36 -5.14
C TYR A 18 2.86 -7.84 -5.23
N LYS A 19 2.14 -7.30 -6.23
CA LYS A 19 1.80 -5.88 -6.22
C LYS A 19 0.80 -5.64 -5.09
N ASP A 20 1.14 -4.73 -4.18
CA ASP A 20 0.24 -4.34 -3.10
C ASP A 20 -1.13 -3.92 -3.63
N PHE A 21 -2.20 -4.61 -3.21
CA PHE A 21 -3.56 -4.33 -3.67
C PHE A 21 -4.14 -3.10 -2.98
N ASP A 22 -4.74 -2.20 -3.75
CA ASP A 22 -5.48 -1.05 -3.22
C ASP A 22 -6.98 -1.31 -3.24
N ALA A 23 -7.68 -0.76 -2.25
CA ALA A 23 -9.13 -0.83 -2.19
C ALA A 23 -9.73 0.08 -3.27
N THR A 24 -10.60 -0.46 -4.12
CA THR A 24 -11.35 0.31 -5.11
C THR A 24 -12.66 0.83 -4.53
N GLU A 25 -13.32 0.03 -3.68
CA GLU A 25 -14.56 0.39 -3.00
C GLU A 25 -14.53 -0.03 -1.53
N LEU A 26 -15.16 0.78 -0.67
CA LEU A 26 -15.40 0.49 0.75
C LEU A 26 -16.79 0.97 1.17
N PHE A 27 -17.33 0.41 2.25
CA PHE A 27 -18.58 0.91 2.82
C PHE A 27 -18.36 2.28 3.48
N CYS A 28 -19.18 3.26 3.12
CA CYS A 28 -19.16 4.57 3.76
C CYS A 28 -20.32 4.71 4.76
N PRO A 29 -20.04 4.98 6.06
CA PRO A 29 -21.09 5.10 7.07
C PRO A 29 -21.98 6.33 6.86
N ARG A 30 -21.46 7.41 6.23
CA ARG A 30 -22.27 8.60 5.91
C ARG A 30 -23.14 8.41 4.68
N CYS A 31 -22.64 7.77 3.63
CA CYS A 31 -23.44 7.47 2.42
C CYS A 31 -24.30 6.22 2.56
N ARG A 32 -24.04 5.38 3.57
CA ARG A 32 -24.72 4.13 3.88
C ARG A 32 -24.73 3.12 2.73
N ARG A 33 -23.64 3.07 1.96
CA ARG A 33 -23.45 2.14 0.83
C ARG A 33 -21.97 1.92 0.53
N ALA A 34 -21.66 0.88 -0.25
CA ALA A 34 -20.37 0.75 -0.91
C ALA A 34 -20.15 1.94 -1.85
N VAL A 35 -18.96 2.55 -1.77
CA VAL A 35 -18.57 3.71 -2.56
C VAL A 35 -17.14 3.53 -3.08
N PRO A 36 -16.81 4.07 -4.26
CA PRO A 36 -15.44 4.17 -4.70
C PRO A 36 -14.64 5.06 -3.75
N VAL A 37 -13.39 4.69 -3.50
CA VAL A 37 -12.51 5.40 -2.56
C VAL A 37 -11.34 6.06 -3.25
N ARG A 38 -10.84 7.15 -2.65
CA ARG A 38 -9.57 7.77 -3.02
C ARG A 38 -8.54 7.46 -1.94
N LYS A 39 -7.39 6.93 -2.35
CA LYS A 39 -6.23 6.72 -1.48
C LYS A 39 -5.41 8.00 -1.41
N ARG A 40 -5.08 8.44 -0.19
CA ARG A 40 -4.22 9.61 0.06
C ARG A 40 -3.14 9.24 1.05
N LEU A 41 -1.90 9.67 0.80
CA LEU A 41 -0.82 9.53 1.78
C LEU A 41 -1.15 10.41 3.00
N LEU A 42 -1.20 9.76 4.17
CA LEU A 42 -1.46 10.41 5.45
C LEU A 42 -0.15 10.74 6.16
N LEU A 43 0.78 9.78 6.20
CA LEU A 43 2.03 9.93 6.94
C LEU A 43 3.13 9.04 6.34
N VAL A 44 4.33 9.60 6.19
CA VAL A 44 5.55 8.85 5.89
C VAL A 44 6.19 8.44 7.22
N LEU A 45 6.46 7.15 7.39
CA LEU A 45 7.10 6.56 8.56
C LEU A 45 8.48 6.01 8.19
N ALA A 46 9.33 5.81 9.19
CA ALA A 46 10.67 5.24 8.96
C ALA A 46 10.64 3.82 8.36
N ASN A 47 9.55 3.07 8.58
CA ASN A 47 9.39 1.69 8.15
C ASN A 47 8.29 1.51 7.08
N GLY A 48 7.83 2.60 6.47
CA GLY A 48 6.82 2.56 5.43
C GLY A 48 5.87 3.75 5.44
N ASP A 49 4.73 3.60 4.78
CA ASP A 49 3.77 4.69 4.56
C ASP A 49 2.39 4.34 5.09
N LYS A 50 1.74 5.32 5.72
CA LYS A 50 0.32 5.26 6.08
C LYS A 50 -0.51 6.05 5.09
N TYR A 51 -1.51 5.40 4.53
CA TYR A 51 -2.50 5.99 3.64
C TYR A 51 -3.89 5.98 4.29
N ASP A 52 -4.69 6.97 3.95
CA ASP A 52 -6.11 7.06 4.28
C ASP A 52 -6.95 6.83 3.01
N TYR A 53 -8.02 6.05 3.13
CA TYR A 53 -9.04 5.88 2.10
C TYR A 53 -10.23 6.74 2.44
N THR A 54 -10.59 7.62 1.51
CA THR A 54 -11.71 8.55 1.67
C THR A 54 -12.81 8.24 0.68
N CYS A 55 -14.06 8.39 1.10
CA CYS A 55 -15.23 8.31 0.22
C CYS A 55 -15.12 9.36 -0.89
N SER A 56 -15.19 8.93 -2.16
CA SER A 56 -15.07 9.84 -3.30
C SER A 56 -16.18 10.90 -3.39
N PHE A 57 -17.32 10.66 -2.72
CA PHE A 57 -18.49 11.54 -2.75
C PHE A 57 -18.54 12.51 -1.57
N CYS A 58 -18.37 12.03 -0.33
CA CYS A 58 -18.54 12.88 0.87
C CYS A 58 -17.24 13.12 1.65
N GLY A 59 -16.11 12.60 1.19
CA GLY A 59 -14.78 12.82 1.78
C GLY A 59 -14.54 12.16 3.14
N THR A 60 -15.51 11.42 3.69
CA THR A 60 -15.34 10.71 4.98
C THR A 60 -14.22 9.69 4.85
N SER A 61 -13.31 9.63 5.82
CA SER A 61 -12.37 8.50 5.96
C SER A 61 -13.18 7.22 6.22
N VAL A 62 -12.86 6.18 5.46
CA VAL A 62 -13.56 4.89 5.47
C VAL A 62 -12.62 3.71 5.69
N GLY A 63 -11.32 3.96 5.81
CA GLY A 63 -10.31 2.96 6.13
C GLY A 63 -8.90 3.50 5.96
N ASP A 64 -7.91 2.78 6.45
CA ASP A 64 -6.49 3.10 6.27
C ASP A 64 -5.71 1.91 5.69
N LYS A 65 -4.53 2.19 5.14
CA LYS A 65 -3.58 1.18 4.67
C LYS A 65 -2.18 1.53 5.14
N LEU A 66 -1.52 0.58 5.78
CA LEU A 66 -0.10 0.65 6.09
C LEU A 66 0.66 -0.20 5.07
N VAL A 67 1.55 0.45 4.33
CA VAL A 67 2.52 -0.22 3.45
C VAL A 67 3.84 -0.25 4.19
N THR A 68 4.29 -1.43 4.60
CA THR A 68 5.59 -1.59 5.25
C THR A 68 6.65 -1.86 4.19
N GLU A 69 7.64 -0.97 4.07
CA GLU A 69 8.83 -1.26 3.27
C GLU A 69 9.78 -2.12 4.10
N ARG A 70 10.03 -3.35 3.63
CA ARG A 70 11.15 -4.15 4.13
C ARG A 70 12.42 -3.63 3.43
N ASP A 71 12.96 -2.50 3.91
CA ASP A 71 14.41 -2.23 4.01
C ASP A 71 14.77 -0.71 4.10
N ASN A 72 15.37 -0.32 5.23
CA ASN A 72 16.48 0.63 5.42
C ASN A 72 16.35 2.15 5.15
N ILE A 73 15.27 2.83 5.55
CA ILE A 73 15.34 4.31 5.67
C ILE A 73 16.02 4.69 6.99
N LYS A 74 17.34 4.95 6.96
CA LYS A 74 18.05 5.65 8.06
C LYS A 74 17.74 7.14 8.01
N VAL A 75 16.68 7.56 8.70
CA VAL A 75 16.39 8.99 8.89
C VAL A 75 17.36 9.53 9.96
N PHE A 76 18.35 10.33 9.54
CA PHE A 76 19.14 11.14 10.47
C PHE A 76 18.43 12.47 10.69
N ILE A 77 17.82 12.64 11.86
CA ILE A 77 17.35 13.94 12.35
C ILE A 77 18.55 14.58 13.06
N LYS A 78 19.02 15.72 12.57
CA LYS A 78 20.11 16.51 13.16
C LYS A 78 19.59 17.43 14.25
#